data_AF-A0AA42NVT4-F1
#
_entry.id   AF-A0AA42NVT4-F1
#
_cell.length_a   1.000
_cell.length_b   1.000
_cell.length_c   1.000
_cell.angle_alpha   90.00
_cell.angle_beta   90.00
_cell.angle_gamma   90.00
#
_symmetry.space_group_name_H-M   'P 1'
#
loop_
_entity.id
_entity.type
_entity.pdbx_description
1 polymer ?
#
loop_
_entity_poly.entity_id
_entity_poly.type
_entity_poly.pdbx_seq_one_letter_code
_entity_poly.pdbx_strand_id
1 'polypeptide(L)'
;MFKVGDKVLTIDPWFGNALLIIDDFRECEGTYYAIFSDGGFFRVNALRTATRNEITAGYRAGSKEFDLYWYGQSEADAIKEYEGYQEDLIQGGESQ
;
A
#
# COMPACT_ATOMS: atom_id res chain seq x y z
N MET A 1 20.98 -4.93 -6.57
CA MET A 1 21.04 -6.31 -6.06
C MET A 1 20.28 -6.33 -4.74
N PHE A 2 19.39 -7.29 -4.54
CA PHE A 2 18.58 -7.39 -3.32
C PHE A 2 19.39 -7.96 -2.15
N LYS A 3 18.93 -7.70 -0.93
CA LYS A 3 19.47 -8.24 0.32
C LYS A 3 18.34 -8.57 1.31
N VAL A 4 18.68 -9.35 2.34
CA VAL A 4 17.79 -9.60 3.48
C VAL A 4 17.38 -8.28 4.12
N GLY A 5 16.09 -8.17 4.46
CA GLY A 5 15.44 -6.97 4.97
C GLY A 5 14.94 -5.99 3.89
N ASP A 6 15.25 -6.22 2.62
CA ASP A 6 14.70 -5.39 1.55
C ASP A 6 13.18 -5.57 1.45
N LYS A 7 12.50 -4.44 1.34
CA LYS A 7 11.06 -4.35 1.10
C LYS A 7 10.81 -4.36 -0.41
N VAL A 8 10.09 -5.37 -0.87
CA VAL A 8 9.91 -5.66 -2.30
C VAL A 8 8.45 -5.92 -2.63
N LEU A 9 8.17 -5.89 -3.92
CA LEU A 9 6.91 -6.32 -4.52
C LEU A 9 7.24 -7.23 -5.70
N THR A 10 6.30 -8.10 -6.07
CA THR A 10 6.35 -8.78 -7.36
C THR A 10 6.32 -7.76 -8.50
N ILE A 11 6.89 -8.08 -9.66
CA ILE A 11 6.75 -7.22 -10.84
C ILE A 11 5.29 -7.23 -11.29
N ASP A 12 4.72 -8.42 -11.47
CA ASP A 12 3.33 -8.62 -11.87
C ASP A 12 2.37 -8.37 -10.69
N PRO A 13 1.43 -7.41 -10.81
CA PRO A 13 0.45 -7.09 -9.77
C PRO A 13 -0.56 -8.21 -9.49
N TRP A 14 -0.72 -9.20 -10.36
CA TRP A 14 -1.64 -10.32 -10.14
C TRP A 14 -1.33 -11.11 -8.87
N PHE A 15 -0.05 -11.16 -8.46
CA PHE A 15 0.39 -11.85 -7.24
C PHE A 15 0.11 -11.09 -5.94
N GLY A 16 -0.45 -9.88 -6.02
CA GLY A 16 -0.91 -9.12 -4.87
C GLY A 16 -0.27 -7.74 -4.73
N ASN A 17 -0.80 -7.04 -3.73
CA ASN A 17 -0.48 -5.64 -3.45
C ASN A 17 0.27 -5.44 -2.13
N ALA A 18 0.36 -6.47 -1.28
CA ALA A 18 1.02 -6.36 0.02
C ALA A 18 2.54 -6.30 -0.15
N LEU A 19 3.20 -5.50 0.69
CA LEU A 19 4.65 -5.46 0.77
C LEU A 19 5.21 -6.80 1.25
N LEU A 20 6.27 -7.29 0.58
CA LEU A 20 7.01 -8.47 0.99
C LEU A 20 8.36 -8.03 1.58
N ILE A 21 8.84 -8.74 2.59
CA ILE A 21 10.15 -8.51 3.20
C ILE A 21 10.99 -9.75 2.99
N ILE A 22 12.14 -9.58 2.33
CA ILE A 22 13.08 -10.69 2.12
C ILE A 22 13.68 -11.09 3.47
N ASP A 23 13.54 -12.37 3.82
CA ASP A 23 14.09 -12.96 5.04
C ASP A 23 15.31 -13.82 4.75
N ASP A 24 15.30 -14.56 3.62
CA ASP A 24 16.40 -15.43 3.21
C ASP A 24 16.47 -15.56 1.68
N PHE A 25 17.56 -16.14 1.18
CA PHE A 25 17.69 -16.55 -0.21
C PHE A 25 18.06 -18.02 -0.33
N ARG A 26 17.46 -18.70 -1.30
CA ARG A 26 17.76 -20.10 -1.60
C ARG A 26 18.04 -20.28 -3.09
N GLU A 27 19.13 -20.97 -3.38
CA GLU A 27 19.42 -21.46 -4.73
C GLU A 27 18.92 -22.90 -4.88
N CYS A 28 18.22 -23.18 -5.96
CA CYS A 28 17.78 -24.53 -6.33
C CYS A 28 17.85 -24.68 -7.85
N GLU A 29 18.56 -25.70 -8.33
CA GLU A 29 18.71 -26.01 -9.77
C GLU A 29 19.15 -24.80 -10.61
N GLY A 30 20.08 -23.98 -10.09
CA GLY A 30 20.58 -22.77 -10.77
C GLY A 30 19.59 -21.61 -10.81
N THR A 31 18.46 -21.71 -10.12
CA THR A 31 17.51 -20.61 -9.94
C THR A 31 17.60 -20.04 -8.53
N TYR A 32 17.65 -18.71 -8.42
CA TYR A 32 17.74 -18.00 -7.15
C TYR A 32 16.38 -17.48 -6.70
N TYR A 33 15.96 -17.86 -5.49
CA TYR A 33 14.69 -17.52 -4.88
C TYR A 33 14.90 -16.63 -3.66
N ALA A 34 14.04 -15.62 -3.50
CA ALA A 34 13.89 -14.92 -2.23
C ALA A 34 12.77 -15.59 -1.42
N ILE A 35 13.03 -15.81 -0.15
CA ILE A 35 12.08 -16.30 0.85
C ILE A 35 11.62 -15.10 1.67
N PHE A 36 10.31 -15.00 1.91
CA PHE A 36 9.73 -13.85 2.61
C PHE A 36 9.34 -14.19 4.05
N SER A 37 9.28 -13.16 4.89
CA SER A 37 8.92 -13.29 6.31
C SER A 37 7.53 -13.89 6.56
N ASP A 38 6.63 -13.84 5.57
CA ASP A 38 5.29 -14.43 5.61
C ASP A 38 5.26 -15.93 5.20
N GLY A 39 6.42 -16.51 4.85
CA GLY A 39 6.56 -17.89 4.42
C GLY A 39 6.42 -18.11 2.91
N GLY A 40 6.15 -17.06 2.12
CA GLY A 40 6.12 -17.12 0.67
C GLY A 40 7.50 -17.15 0.03
N PHE A 41 7.55 -17.41 -1.29
CA PHE A 41 8.79 -17.30 -2.07
C PHE A 41 8.52 -16.88 -3.52
N PHE A 42 9.46 -16.17 -4.11
CA PHE A 42 9.48 -15.84 -5.55
C PHE A 42 10.90 -15.94 -6.10
N ARG A 43 11.01 -16.19 -7.41
CA ARG A 43 12.28 -16.04 -8.11
C ARG A 43 12.71 -14.58 -8.01
N VAL A 44 14.01 -14.35 -7.80
CA VAL A 44 14.53 -12.99 -7.62
C VAL A 44 14.27 -12.09 -8.83
N ASN A 45 14.24 -12.64 -10.05
CA ASN A 45 13.94 -11.90 -11.27
C ASN A 45 12.45 -11.51 -11.41
N ALA A 46 11.56 -12.03 -10.57
CA ALA A 46 10.15 -11.67 -10.53
C ALA A 46 9.86 -10.53 -9.54
N LEU A 47 10.90 -9.93 -8.94
CA LEU A 47 10.78 -8.92 -7.89
C LEU A 47 11.30 -7.55 -8.33
N ARG A 48 10.73 -6.51 -7.72
CA ARG A 48 11.21 -5.13 -7.77
C ARG A 48 11.29 -4.54 -6.37
N THR A 49 12.17 -3.57 -6.17
CA THR A 49 12.19 -2.78 -4.94
C THR A 49 10.88 -2.01 -4.78
N ALA A 50 10.35 -1.97 -3.56
CA ALA A 50 9.24 -1.09 -3.25
C ALA A 50 9.71 0.37 -3.24
N THR A 51 8.89 1.29 -3.73
CA THR A 51 9.16 2.73 -3.65
C THR A 51 8.96 3.22 -2.21
N ARG A 52 9.46 4.43 -1.90
CA ARG A 52 9.28 5.02 -0.56
C ARG A 52 7.81 5.14 -0.16
N ASN A 53 6.93 5.55 -1.09
CA ASN A 53 5.51 5.71 -0.80
C ASN A 53 4.83 4.36 -0.55
N GLU A 54 5.20 3.33 -1.33
CA GLU A 54 4.71 1.97 -1.11
C GLU A 54 5.18 1.41 0.23
N ILE A 55 6.44 1.67 0.61
CA ILE A 55 6.98 1.28 1.92
C ILE A 55 6.21 1.96 3.06
N THR A 56 5.92 3.26 2.93
CA THR A 56 5.17 4.01 3.94
C THR A 56 3.74 3.50 4.07
N ALA A 57 3.06 3.25 2.95
CA ALA A 57 1.69 2.76 2.94
C ALA A 57 1.58 1.27 3.31
N GLY A 58 2.61 0.47 3.05
CA GLY A 58 2.59 -0.99 3.17
C GLY A 58 1.95 -1.70 1.96
N TYR A 59 1.59 -0.96 0.91
CA TYR A 59 0.85 -1.48 -0.25
C TYR A 59 1.41 -0.95 -1.58
N ARG A 60 1.15 -1.69 -2.67
CA ARG A 60 1.48 -1.30 -4.05
C ARG A 60 0.75 -0.03 -4.45
N ALA A 61 1.45 0.89 -5.11
CA ALA A 61 0.85 2.10 -5.65
C ALA A 61 -0.26 1.77 -6.66
N GLY A 62 -1.40 2.45 -6.55
CA GLY A 62 -2.59 2.22 -7.38
C GLY A 62 -3.47 1.04 -6.92
N SER A 63 -3.15 0.42 -5.78
CA SER A 63 -4.08 -0.50 -5.11
C SER A 63 -5.09 0.28 -4.26
N LYS A 64 -6.27 -0.30 -4.04
CA LYS A 64 -7.30 0.29 -3.19
C LYS A 64 -6.77 0.56 -1.78
N GLU A 65 -5.97 -0.36 -1.23
CA GLU A 65 -5.39 -0.24 0.10
C GLU A 65 -4.39 0.92 0.20
N PHE A 66 -3.60 1.13 -0.86
CA PHE A 66 -2.71 2.29 -0.96
C PHE A 66 -3.50 3.60 -0.99
N ASP A 67 -4.56 3.67 -1.79
CA ASP A 67 -5.39 4.87 -1.89
C ASP A 67 -6.12 5.15 -0.58
N LEU A 68 -6.62 4.12 0.11
CA LEU A 68 -7.22 4.26 1.43
C LEU A 68 -6.22 4.76 2.48
N TYR A 69 -4.95 4.32 2.42
CA TYR A 69 -3.93 4.81 3.34
C TYR A 69 -3.66 6.32 3.19
N TRP A 70 -3.59 6.83 1.96
CA TRP A 70 -3.24 8.23 1.69
C TRP A 70 -4.44 9.18 1.63
N TYR A 71 -5.59 8.69 1.18
CA TYR A 71 -6.76 9.49 0.81
C TYR A 71 -8.06 9.01 1.45
N GLY A 72 -8.04 7.89 2.19
CA GLY A 72 -9.18 7.47 2.97
C GLY A 72 -9.45 8.50 4.07
N GLN A 73 -10.42 9.38 3.86
CA GLN A 73 -10.99 10.17 4.94
C GLN A 73 -11.53 9.21 6.01
N SER A 74 -11.28 9.51 7.28
CA SER A 74 -11.99 8.79 8.34
C SER A 74 -13.48 9.12 8.24
N GLU A 75 -14.38 8.16 8.53
CA GLU A 75 -15.82 8.45 8.58
C GLU A 75 -16.12 9.65 9.49
N ALA A 76 -15.34 9.84 10.55
CA ALA A 76 -15.46 10.99 11.45
C ALA A 76 -15.10 12.34 10.78
N ASP A 77 -14.14 12.36 9.85
CA ASP A 77 -13.77 13.58 9.11
C ASP A 77 -14.79 13.88 8.01
N ALA A 78 -15.32 12.85 7.34
CA ALA A 78 -16.41 13.00 6.37
C ALA A 78 -17.72 13.47 7.02
N ILE A 79 -18.03 12.99 8.23
CA ILE A 79 -19.21 13.42 9.01
C ILE A 79 -19.05 14.88 9.45
N LYS A 80 -17.88 15.29 9.97
CA LYS A 80 -17.64 16.70 10.35
C LYS A 80 -17.74 17.65 9.16
N GLU A 81 -17.25 17.24 8.00
CA GLU A 81 -17.37 18.01 6.77
C GLU A 81 -18.85 18.17 6.38
N TYR A 82 -19.65 17.10 6.44
CA TYR A 82 -21.09 17.16 6.18
C TYR A 82 -21.87 18.01 7.19
N GLU A 83 -21.56 17.90 8.49
CA GLU A 83 -22.19 18.70 9.55
C GLU A 83 -21.87 20.19 9.39
N GLY A 84 -20.62 20.54 9.06
CA GLY A 84 -20.23 21.93 8.75
C GLY A 84 -20.99 22.52 7.55
N TYR A 85 -21.20 21.72 6.49
CA TYR A 85 -22.00 22.15 5.33
C TYR A 85 -23.49 22.37 5.66
N GLN A 86 -24.05 21.67 6.66
CA GLN A 86 -25.44 21.88 7.10
C GLN A 86 -25.59 23.18 7.91
N GLU A 87 -24.60 23.56 8.72
CA GLU A 87 -24.65 24.80 9.50
C GLU A 87 -24.61 26.06 8.60
N ASP A 88 -23.79 26.05 7.55
CA ASP A 88 -23.68 27.18 6.60
C ASP A 88 -24.95 27.39 5.73
N LEU A 89 -25.71 26.33 5.44
CA LEU A 89 -26.96 26.43 4.70
C LEU A 89 -28.11 27.05 5.51
N ILE A 90 -28.03 27.04 6.84
CA ILE A 90 -29.07 27.58 7.73
C ILE A 90 -28.86 29.08 8.00
N GLN A 91 -27.62 29.59 7.95
CA GLN A 91 -27.34 31.01 8.22
C GLN A 91 -27.55 31.96 7.03
N GLY A 92 -27.58 31.46 5.79
CA GLY A 92 -27.80 32.29 4.59
C GLY A 92 -29.26 32.63 4.28
N GLY A 93 -30.19 32.17 5.11
CA GLY A 93 -31.63 32.11 4.80
C GLY A 93 -32.52 33.18 5.42
N GLU A 94 -32.02 34.30 5.94
CA GLU A 94 -32.89 35.41 6.34
C GLU A 94 -32.27 36.78 6.06
N SER A 95 -32.74 37.44 5.00
CA SER A 95 -33.01 38.88 5.04
C SER A 95 -34.17 39.18 4.07
N GLN A 96 -35.37 39.35 4.63
CA GLN A 96 -36.46 40.11 4.01
C GLN A 96 -36.15 41.62 4.08
#